data_AF-A0A2Z3I364-F1
#
_entry.id   AF-A0A2Z3I364-F1
#
_cell.length_a   1.000
_cell.length_b   1.000
_cell.length_c   1.000
_cell.angle_alpha   90.00
_cell.angle_beta   90.00
_cell.angle_gamma   90.00
#
_symmetry.space_group_name_H-M   'P 1'
#
loop_
_entity.id
_entity.type
_entity.pdbx_description
1 polymer ?
#
loop_
_entity_poly.entity_id
_entity_poly.type
_entity_poly.pdbx_seq_one_letter_code
_entity_poly.pdbx_strand_id
1 'polypeptide(L)'
;MKSSDRLKLIRILGMLGSDQPGERAAAALAAHRHVKALGASWADLVTAPRATERREVVVRTVYEYGIDHVRAAEARMRQLRHEIVTLKQENARLKNRLAVRADQERRARMADGLAHDRPL
;
A
#
# COMPACT_ATOMS: atom_id res chain seq x y z
N MET A 1 -3.31 -30.21 13.41
CA MET A 1 -3.21 -29.10 12.44
C MET A 1 -1.75 -28.88 12.06
N LYS A 2 -1.41 -28.78 10.77
CA LYS A 2 -0.01 -28.53 10.33
C LYS A 2 0.37 -27.06 10.54
N SER A 3 1.68 -26.75 10.55
CA SER A 3 2.18 -25.38 10.74
C SER A 3 1.66 -24.40 9.67
N SER A 4 1.62 -24.83 8.40
CA SER A 4 1.08 -24.05 7.28
C SER A 4 -0.41 -23.73 7.43
N ASP A 5 -1.21 -24.68 7.91
CA ASP A 5 -2.64 -24.50 8.13
C ASP A 5 -2.91 -23.49 9.25
N ARG A 6 -2.06 -23.49 10.28
CA ARG A 6 -2.09 -22.51 11.37
C ARG A 6 -1.79 -21.10 10.87
N LEU A 7 -0.75 -20.93 10.06
CA LEU A 7 -0.37 -19.63 9.49
C LEU A 7 -1.47 -19.07 8.60
N LYS A 8 -2.10 -19.91 7.77
CA LYS A 8 -3.27 -19.53 6.96
C LYS A 8 -4.42 -19.04 7.83
N LEU A 9 -4.76 -19.79 8.88
CA LEU A 9 -5.84 -19.41 9.80
C LEU A 9 -5.55 -18.08 10.51
N ILE A 10 -4.31 -17.85 10.97
CA ILE A 10 -3.89 -16.58 11.58
C ILE A 10 -4.09 -15.42 10.60
N ARG A 11 -3.68 -15.58 9.33
CA ARG A 11 -3.83 -14.53 8.32
C ARG A 11 -5.29 -14.18 8.04
N ILE A 12 -6.18 -15.18 7.98
CA ILE A 12 -7.62 -14.97 7.80
C ILE A 12 -8.20 -14.23 9.02
N LEU A 13 -7.87 -14.67 10.23
CA LEU A 13 -8.36 -14.06 11.47
C LEU A 13 -7.86 -12.61 11.65
N GLY A 14 -6.69 -12.26 11.10
CA GLY A 14 -6.20 -10.89 11.07
C GLY A 14 -7.13 -9.90 10.34
N MET A 15 -7.96 -10.38 9.41
CA MET A 15 -8.91 -9.52 8.68
C MET A 15 -10.21 -9.23 9.44
N LEU A 16 -10.43 -9.86 10.61
CA LEU A 16 -11.61 -9.57 11.44
C LEU A 16 -11.61 -8.14 12.01
N GLY A 17 -10.46 -7.46 12.00
CA GLY A 17 -10.33 -6.07 12.42
C GLY A 17 -10.55 -5.03 11.29
N SER A 18 -10.91 -5.44 10.07
CA SER A 18 -11.14 -4.49 8.97
C SER A 18 -12.29 -3.52 9.28
N ASP A 19 -12.17 -2.27 8.84
CA ASP A 19 -13.25 -1.26 8.93
C ASP A 19 -14.45 -1.60 8.04
N GLN A 20 -14.23 -2.42 6.99
CA GLN A 20 -15.26 -2.83 6.06
C GLN A 20 -16.06 -4.03 6.60
N PRO A 21 -17.37 -3.90 6.85
CA PRO A 21 -18.18 -4.98 7.42
C PRO A 21 -18.22 -6.24 6.54
N GLY A 22 -18.18 -6.06 5.21
CA GLY A 22 -18.14 -7.16 4.25
C GLY A 22 -16.86 -7.99 4.36
N GLU A 23 -15.71 -7.34 4.60
CA GLU A 23 -14.43 -8.04 4.76
C GLU A 23 -14.38 -8.83 6.07
N ARG A 24 -14.92 -8.27 7.17
CA ARG A 24 -15.05 -8.99 8.44
C ARG A 24 -15.92 -10.24 8.30
N ALA A 25 -17.07 -10.12 7.63
CA ALA A 25 -17.97 -11.24 7.40
C ALA A 25 -17.32 -12.32 6.51
N ALA A 26 -16.62 -11.90 5.45
CA ALA A 26 -15.89 -12.81 4.57
C ALA A 26 -14.76 -13.55 5.33
N ALA A 27 -14.03 -12.85 6.19
CA ALA A 27 -12.96 -13.43 7.01
C ALA A 27 -13.50 -14.45 8.01
N ALA A 28 -14.60 -14.14 8.70
CA ALA A 28 -15.26 -15.08 9.62
C ALA A 28 -15.70 -16.36 8.90
N LEU A 29 -16.33 -16.22 7.72
CA LEU A 29 -16.76 -17.36 6.91
C LEU A 29 -15.59 -18.19 6.41
N ALA A 30 -14.52 -17.54 5.94
CA ALA A 30 -13.30 -18.20 5.49
C ALA A 30 -12.62 -18.97 6.62
N ALA A 31 -12.55 -18.38 7.82
CA ALA A 31 -11.98 -19.04 9.00
C ALA A 31 -12.79 -20.30 9.34
N HIS A 32 -14.12 -20.20 9.38
CA HIS A 32 -14.98 -21.35 9.67
C HIS A 32 -14.84 -22.47 8.62
N ARG A 33 -14.81 -22.12 7.32
CA ARG A 33 -14.58 -23.09 6.23
C ARG A 33 -13.23 -23.78 6.35
N HIS A 34 -12.17 -23.03 6.69
CA HIS A 34 -10.83 -23.56 6.86
C HIS A 34 -10.75 -24.55 8.03
N VAL A 35 -11.34 -24.21 9.19
CA VAL A 35 -11.42 -25.10 10.35
C VAL A 35 -12.18 -26.40 10.02
N LYS A 36 -13.32 -26.28 9.33
CA LYS A 36 -14.11 -27.43 8.89
C LYS A 36 -13.37 -28.31 7.89
N ALA A 37 -12.63 -27.72 6.95
CA ALA A 37 -11.84 -28.44 5.96
C ALA A 37 -10.71 -29.27 6.60
N LEU A 38 -10.25 -28.87 7.78
CA LEU A 38 -9.25 -29.60 8.57
C LEU A 38 -9.87 -30.70 9.45
N GLY A 39 -11.20 -30.88 9.41
CA GLY A 39 -11.90 -31.84 10.27
C GLY A 39 -11.88 -31.48 11.75
N ALA A 40 -11.56 -30.22 12.10
CA ALA A 40 -11.52 -29.73 13.47
C ALA A 40 -12.78 -28.94 13.81
N SER A 41 -13.09 -28.83 15.10
CA SER A 41 -14.07 -27.89 15.62
C SER A 41 -13.38 -26.68 16.27
N TRP A 42 -14.13 -25.59 16.43
CA TRP A 42 -13.64 -24.45 17.21
C TRP A 42 -13.38 -24.81 18.67
N ALA A 43 -14.17 -25.74 19.24
CA ALA A 43 -13.94 -26.23 20.60
C ALA A 43 -12.55 -26.87 20.69
N ASP A 44 -12.21 -27.78 19.78
CA ASP A 44 -10.90 -28.46 19.76
C ASP A 44 -9.74 -27.47 19.67
N LEU A 45 -9.89 -26.37 18.94
CA LEU A 45 -8.85 -25.36 18.79
C LEU A 45 -8.63 -24.53 20.06
N VAL A 46 -9.68 -24.28 20.84
CA VAL A 46 -9.63 -23.47 22.06
C VAL A 46 -9.27 -24.33 23.27
N THR A 47 -9.71 -25.59 23.31
CA THR A 47 -9.48 -26.53 24.42
C THR A 47 -8.24 -27.40 24.22
N ALA A 48 -7.59 -27.37 23.05
CA ALA A 48 -6.36 -28.10 22.81
C ALA A 48 -5.39 -27.89 23.99
N PRO A 49 -4.95 -28.96 24.67
CA PRO A 49 -4.02 -28.84 25.77
C PRO A 49 -2.81 -28.04 25.28
N ARG A 50 -2.43 -26.99 26.04
CA ARG A 50 -1.16 -26.30 25.78
C ARG A 50 -0.09 -27.38 25.78
N ALA A 51 0.48 -27.67 24.62
CA ALA A 51 1.68 -28.49 24.56
C ALA A 51 2.73 -27.78 25.42
N THR A 52 2.94 -28.28 26.64
CA THR A 52 4.01 -27.89 27.55
C THR A 52 5.32 -28.49 27.06
N GLU A 53 5.58 -28.38 25.76
CA GLU A 53 6.94 -28.44 25.28
C GLU A 53 7.46 -27.04 25.56
N ARG A 54 8.34 -26.94 26.58
CA ARG A 54 9.28 -25.83 26.66
C ARG A 54 9.98 -25.80 25.31
N ARG A 55 9.46 -25.00 24.39
CA ARG A 55 10.17 -24.64 23.19
C ARG A 55 11.39 -23.91 23.72
N GLU A 56 12.54 -24.59 23.71
CA GLU A 56 13.78 -23.86 23.51
C GLU A 56 13.47 -22.89 22.38
N VAL A 57 13.51 -21.61 22.69
CA VAL A 57 13.42 -20.57 21.68
C VAL A 57 14.72 -20.70 20.90
N VAL A 58 14.77 -21.68 20.01
CA VAL A 58 15.67 -21.64 18.89
C VAL A 58 15.18 -20.43 18.13
N VAL A 59 15.80 -19.29 18.38
CA VAL A 59 15.78 -18.13 17.49
C VAL A 59 16.43 -18.63 16.22
N ARG A 60 15.67 -19.41 15.45
CA ARG A 60 15.97 -19.65 14.07
C ARG A 60 15.64 -18.31 13.47
N THR A 61 16.65 -17.45 13.35
CA THR A 61 16.63 -16.39 12.35
C THR A 61 16.21 -17.09 11.08
N VAL A 62 14.93 -16.96 10.75
CA VAL A 62 14.40 -17.39 9.47
C VAL A 62 15.11 -16.45 8.52
N TYR A 63 16.26 -16.88 8.01
CA TYR A 63 16.74 -16.41 6.73
C TYR A 63 15.58 -16.72 5.80
N GLU A 64 14.74 -15.70 5.56
CA GLU A 64 13.73 -15.72 4.52
C GLU A 64 14.49 -15.89 3.21
N TYR A 65 14.77 -17.14 2.89
CA TYR A 65 15.16 -17.57 1.56
C TYR A 65 13.98 -17.22 0.65
N GLY A 66 14.02 -16.02 0.05
CA GLY A 66 13.11 -15.67 -1.04
C GLY A 66 12.83 -14.18 -1.23
N ILE A 67 13.01 -13.33 -0.22
CA ILE A 67 12.77 -11.88 -0.38
C ILE A 67 13.95 -11.14 0.23
N ASP A 68 14.89 -10.75 -0.63
CA ASP A 68 15.92 -9.79 -0.27
C ASP A 68 15.23 -8.44 -0.05
N HIS A 69 14.76 -8.20 1.18
CA HIS A 69 14.08 -6.98 1.59
C HIS A 69 14.92 -5.74 1.32
N VAL A 70 16.23 -5.87 1.36
CA VAL A 70 17.16 -4.79 1.04
C VAL A 70 17.09 -4.50 -0.45
N ARG A 71 17.19 -5.49 -1.33
CA ARG A 71 17.00 -5.30 -2.78
C ARG A 71 15.60 -4.81 -3.14
N ALA A 72 14.56 -5.28 -2.46
CA ALA A 72 13.19 -4.83 -2.68
C ALA A 72 13.02 -3.36 -2.27
N ALA A 73 13.56 -2.98 -1.11
CA ALA A 73 13.59 -1.59 -0.65
C ALA A 73 14.43 -0.70 -1.59
N GLU A 74 15.59 -1.18 -2.05
CA GLU A 74 16.42 -0.46 -3.01
C GLU A 74 15.74 -0.28 -4.37
N ALA A 75 15.07 -1.30 -4.88
CA ALA A 75 14.27 -1.19 -6.10
C ALA A 75 13.16 -0.15 -5.94
N ARG A 76 12.49 -0.14 -4.78
CA ARG A 76 11.47 0.85 -4.47
C ARG A 76 12.05 2.27 -4.34
N MET A 77 13.21 2.41 -3.71
CA MET A 77 13.93 3.69 -3.62
C MET A 77 14.35 4.21 -5.00
N ARG A 78 14.82 3.34 -5.90
CA ARG A 78 15.15 3.73 -7.28
C ARG A 78 13.91 4.23 -8.04
N GLN A 79 12.79 3.52 -7.90
CA GLN A 79 11.53 3.92 -8.53
C GLN A 79 11.06 5.29 -8.01
N LEU A 80 11.03 5.48 -6.69
CA LEU A 80 10.62 6.75 -6.08
C LEU A 80 11.53 7.92 -6.50
N ARG A 81 12.84 7.68 -6.60
CA ARG A 81 13.78 8.69 -7.11
C ARG A 81 13.51 9.07 -8.56
N HIS A 82 13.17 8.09 -9.40
CA HIS A 82 12.79 8.35 -10.78
C HIS A 82 11.49 9.18 -10.87
N GLU A 83 10.47 8.80 -10.11
CA GLU A 83 9.19 9.53 -10.03
C GLU A 83 9.39 10.98 -9.56
N ILE A 84 10.24 11.21 -8.56
CA ILE A 84 10.59 12.57 -8.11
C ILE A 84 11.21 13.40 -9.23
N VAL A 85 12.11 12.81 -10.03
CA VAL A 85 12.75 13.53 -11.16
C VAL A 85 11.70 13.89 -12.21
N THR A 86 10.86 12.94 -12.60
CA THR A 86 9.80 13.17 -13.59
C THR A 86 8.81 14.24 -13.12
N LEU A 87 8.31 14.15 -11.89
CA LEU A 87 7.39 15.14 -11.32
C LEU A 87 8.02 16.53 -11.21
N LYS A 88 9.32 16.63 -10.92
CA LYS A 88 10.04 17.90 -10.93
C LYS A 88 10.11 18.50 -12.32
N GLN A 89 10.38 17.68 -13.35
CA GLN A 89 10.40 18.12 -14.73
C GLN A 89 9.03 18.59 -15.21
N GLU A 90 7.97 17.85 -14.88
CA GLU A 90 6.59 18.23 -15.20
C GLU A 90 6.20 19.54 -14.52
N ASN A 91 6.53 19.71 -13.24
CA ASN A 91 6.32 20.96 -12.52
C ASN A 91 7.03 22.13 -13.20
N ALA A 92 8.28 21.95 -13.62
CA ALA A 92 9.02 22.99 -14.32
C ALA A 92 8.34 23.36 -15.66
N ARG A 93 7.90 22.36 -16.44
CA ARG A 93 7.18 22.58 -17.70
C ARG A 93 5.87 23.33 -17.49
N LEU A 94 5.07 22.93 -16.51
CA LEU A 94 3.80 23.56 -16.20
C LEU A 94 3.98 25.00 -15.74
N LYS A 95 4.97 25.27 -14.86
CA LYS A 95 5.33 26.62 -14.45
C LYS A 95 5.71 27.50 -15.63
N ASN A 96 6.52 26.98 -16.56
CA ASN A 96 6.90 27.72 -17.76
C ASN A 96 5.69 28.01 -18.66
N ARG A 97 4.78 27.05 -18.85
CA ARG A 97 3.54 27.25 -19.61
C ARG A 97 2.64 28.32 -18.99
N LEU A 98 2.51 28.31 -17.66
CA LEU A 98 1.76 29.33 -16.93
C LEU A 98 2.40 30.71 -17.06
N ALA A 99 3.72 30.80 -16.96
CA ALA A 99 4.45 32.07 -17.15
C ALA A 99 4.21 32.66 -18.54
N VAL A 100 4.31 31.83 -19.59
CA VAL A 100 4.05 32.27 -20.97
C VAL A 100 2.62 32.74 -21.15
N ARG A 101 1.62 32.03 -20.60
CA ARG A 101 0.22 32.49 -20.65
C ARG A 101 0.03 33.82 -19.91
N ALA A 102 0.61 33.96 -18.73
CA ALA A 102 0.55 35.20 -17.97
C ALA A 102 1.19 36.37 -18.74
N ASP A 103 2.30 36.14 -19.45
CA ASP A 103 2.93 37.15 -20.31
C ASP A 103 2.07 37.52 -21.51
N GLN A 104 1.41 36.54 -22.14
CA GLN A 104 0.48 36.78 -23.24
C GLN A 104 -0.73 37.61 -22.77
N GLU A 105 -1.32 37.27 -21.63
CA GLU A 105 -2.42 38.04 -21.04
C GLU A 105 -2.00 39.47 -20.68
N ARG A 106 -0.81 39.65 -20.09
CA ARG A 106 -0.26 40.99 -19.81
C ARG A 106 -0.06 41.81 -21.08
N ARG A 107 0.50 41.21 -22.14
CA ARG A 107 0.70 41.88 -23.44
C ARG A 107 -0.62 42.23 -24.13
N ALA A 108 -1.61 41.34 -24.09
CA ALA A 108 -2.94 41.59 -24.64
C ALA A 108 -3.61 42.78 -23.95
N ARG A 109 -3.58 42.83 -22.60
CA ARG A 109 -4.11 43.97 -21.83
C ARG A 109 -3.40 45.29 -22.15
N MET A 110 -2.08 45.27 -22.33
CA MET A 110 -1.31 46.46 -22.71
C MET A 110 -1.63 46.92 -24.13
N ALA A 111 -1.80 46.00 -25.07
CA ALA A 111 -2.18 46.31 -26.45
C ALA A 111 -3.60 46.87 -26.54
N ASP A 112 -4.55 46.30 -25.78
CA ASP A 112 -5.92 46.82 -25.68
C ASP A 112 -5.95 48.21 -25.06
N GLY A 113 -5.15 48.46 -24.01
CA GLY A 113 -5.01 49.79 -23.41
C GLY A 113 -4.43 50.83 -24.37
N LEU A 114 -3.41 50.48 -25.16
CA LEU A 114 -2.82 51.35 -26.17
C LEU A 114 -3.73 51.60 -27.38
N ALA A 115 -4.64 50.67 -27.69
CA ALA A 115 -5.63 50.82 -28.76
C ALA A 115 -6.75 51.81 -28.38
N HIS A 116 -7.07 51.94 -27.09
CA HIS A 116 -8.07 52.89 -26.59
C HIS A 116 -7.54 54.32 -26.44
N ASP A 117 -6.22 54.51 -26.46
CA ASP A 117 -5.54 55.81 -26.23
C ASP A 117 -5.09 56.51 -27.53
N ARG A 118 -5.46 56.00 -28.71
CA ARG A 118 -5.21 56.67 -30.00
C ARG A 118 -6.29 57.71 -30.28
N PRO A 119 -5.98 59.02 -30.34
CA PRO A 119 -6.93 60.01 -30.82
C PRO A 119 -7.12 59.84 -32.34
N LEU A 120 -8.37 60.04 -32.79
CA LEU A 120 -8.82 60.01 -34.19
C LEU A 120 -8.14 61.07 -35.05
#